data_AF-X0Y8G6-F1
#
_entry.id   AF-X0Y8G6-F1
#
_cell.length_a   1.000
_cell.length_b   1.000
_cell.length_c   1.000
_cell.angle_alpha   90.00
_cell.angle_beta   90.00
_cell.angle_gamma   90.00
#
_symmetry.space_group_name_H-M   'P 1'
#
loop_
_entity.id
_entity.type
_entity.pdbx_description
1 polymer ?
#
loop_
_entity_poly.entity_id
_entity_poly.type
_entity_poly.pdbx_seq_one_letter_code
_entity_poly.pdbx_strand_id
1 'polypeptide(L)'
;WVDIDLDETGLRQAEAVAARVARWEVAAIYSSPLRRAVATAQIIANRLSLPVVPLEGINDMNFGIWQGLSIGEVKENYPELFDLWRYSPQRLEIPQGESLEDVRKRVVATIDDLTARHESATVALVTHRVVCKVLLCHLLGLDNSHFWQIAQDATAINLFEITEGKATVTLLNDTCHLRAL
;
A
#
# COMPACT_ATOMS: atom_id res chain seq x y z
N TRP A 1 14.57 -3.35 -4.57
CA TRP A 1 13.26 -3.01 -5.16
C TRP A 1 13.44 -2.58 -6.60
N VAL A 2 12.57 -3.02 -7.50
CA VAL A 2 12.43 -2.43 -8.83
C VAL A 2 11.70 -1.10 -8.69
N ASP A 3 12.33 -0.04 -9.18
CA ASP A 3 11.85 1.33 -9.07
C ASP A 3 11.54 1.87 -10.47
N ILE A 4 10.26 2.05 -10.75
CA ILE A 4 9.72 2.37 -12.07
C ILE A 4 8.82 3.61 -11.96
N ASP A 5 8.76 4.35 -13.05
CA ASP A 5 7.87 5.49 -13.20
C ASP A 5 6.42 5.06 -13.44
N LEU A 6 5.49 6.01 -13.26
CA LEU A 6 4.10 5.84 -13.69
C LEU A 6 4.03 5.87 -15.23
N ASP A 7 3.14 5.05 -15.79
CA ASP A 7 2.74 5.19 -17.19
C ASP A 7 1.62 6.24 -17.35
N GLU A 8 1.18 6.47 -18.58
CA GLU A 8 0.11 7.44 -18.89
C GLU A 8 -1.22 7.12 -18.17
N THR A 9 -1.53 5.83 -18.00
CA THR A 9 -2.74 5.40 -17.28
C THR A 9 -2.60 5.72 -15.80
N GLY A 10 -1.45 5.40 -15.20
CA GLY A 10 -1.12 5.70 -13.81
C GLY A 10 -1.14 7.20 -13.50
N LEU A 11 -0.67 8.04 -14.42
CA LEU A 11 -0.76 9.50 -14.29
C LEU A 11 -2.22 9.99 -14.26
N ARG A 12 -3.07 9.49 -15.17
CA ARG A 12 -4.51 9.83 -15.20
C ARG A 12 -5.24 9.35 -13.94
N GLN A 13 -4.91 8.15 -13.46
CA GLN A 13 -5.45 7.59 -12.23
C GLN A 13 -5.01 8.41 -11.00
N ALA A 14 -3.73 8.83 -10.95
CA ALA A 14 -3.20 9.67 -9.88
C ALA A 14 -3.91 11.03 -9.80
N GLU A 15 -4.24 11.64 -10.94
CA GLU A 15 -5.04 12.88 -10.98
C GLU A 15 -6.47 12.67 -10.47
N ALA A 16 -7.11 11.57 -10.85
CA ALA A 16 -8.47 11.24 -10.41
C ALA A 16 -8.52 10.98 -8.90
N VAL A 17 -7.54 10.23 -8.34
CA VAL A 17 -7.49 9.98 -6.90
C VAL A 17 -7.17 11.27 -6.14
N ALA A 18 -6.31 12.15 -6.66
CA ALA A 18 -6.05 13.45 -6.06
C ALA A 18 -7.32 14.30 -5.96
N ALA A 19 -8.14 14.35 -7.02
CA ALA A 19 -9.43 15.04 -6.98
C ALA A 19 -10.38 14.42 -5.94
N ARG A 20 -10.38 13.09 -5.80
CA ARG A 20 -11.20 12.39 -4.81
C ARG A 20 -10.74 12.63 -3.38
N VAL A 21 -9.42 12.66 -3.15
CA VAL A 21 -8.77 12.86 -1.85
C VAL A 21 -8.95 14.29 -1.34
N ALA A 22 -9.03 15.28 -2.23
CA ALA A 22 -9.31 16.68 -1.88
C ALA A 22 -10.69 16.95 -1.25
N ARG A 23 -11.54 15.92 -1.14
CA ARG A 23 -12.82 16.02 -0.43
C ARG A 23 -12.70 15.80 1.07
N TRP A 24 -11.53 15.38 1.56
CA TRP A 24 -11.23 15.24 2.99
C TRP A 24 -10.26 16.33 3.44
N GLU A 25 -10.34 16.71 4.72
CA GLU A 25 -9.37 17.62 5.35
C GLU A 25 -8.09 16.88 5.72
N VAL A 26 -7.24 16.62 4.72
CA VAL A 26 -5.95 15.95 4.92
C VAL A 26 -4.95 16.93 5.53
N ALA A 27 -4.35 16.55 6.66
CA ALA A 27 -3.35 17.35 7.37
C ALA A 27 -1.92 17.03 6.94
N ALA A 28 -1.64 15.80 6.51
CA ALA A 28 -0.31 15.38 6.07
C ALA A 28 -0.37 14.27 5.01
N ILE A 29 0.64 14.23 4.13
CA ILE A 29 0.80 13.22 3.10
C ILE A 29 2.13 12.51 3.31
N TYR A 30 2.07 11.18 3.44
CA TYR A 30 3.25 10.33 3.49
C TYR A 30 3.31 9.42 2.26
N SER A 31 4.52 9.14 1.80
CA SER A 31 4.74 8.27 0.65
C SER A 31 5.87 7.29 0.89
N SER A 32 5.72 6.09 0.32
CA SER A 32 6.88 5.23 0.08
C SER A 32 7.93 5.98 -0.74
N PRO A 33 9.23 5.72 -0.53
CA PRO A 33 10.30 6.38 -1.27
C PRO A 33 10.37 5.99 -2.76
N LEU A 34 9.64 4.96 -3.22
CA LEU A 34 9.70 4.53 -4.63
C LEU A 34 9.02 5.53 -5.56
N ARG A 35 9.60 5.74 -6.75
CA ARG A 35 9.23 6.80 -7.70
C ARG A 35 7.74 6.78 -8.06
N ARG A 36 7.16 5.60 -8.31
CA ARG A 36 5.71 5.45 -8.57
C ARG A 36 4.82 5.97 -7.43
N ALA A 37 5.23 5.77 -6.18
CA ALA A 37 4.49 6.23 -5.00
C ALA A 37 4.73 7.73 -4.77
N VAL A 38 5.98 8.19 -4.89
CA VAL A 38 6.33 9.61 -4.80
C VAL A 38 5.58 10.43 -5.86
N ALA A 39 5.54 9.98 -7.11
CA ALA A 39 4.84 10.67 -8.20
C ALA A 39 3.34 10.78 -7.92
N THR A 40 2.68 9.69 -7.51
CA THR A 40 1.26 9.70 -7.11
C THR A 40 1.03 10.65 -5.92
N ALA A 41 1.88 10.58 -4.89
CA ALA A 41 1.79 11.45 -3.72
C ALA A 41 1.99 12.92 -4.08
N GLN A 42 2.90 13.23 -5.01
CA GLN A 42 3.15 14.60 -5.45
C GLN A 42 1.95 15.19 -6.18
N ILE A 43 1.25 14.40 -6.99
CA ILE A 43 0.01 14.82 -7.67
C ILE A 43 -1.08 15.14 -6.63
N ILE A 44 -1.23 14.31 -5.59
CA ILE A 44 -2.14 14.59 -4.47
C ILE A 44 -1.72 15.86 -3.73
N ALA A 45 -0.46 15.96 -3.35
CA ALA A 45 0.14 17.09 -2.64
C ALA A 45 -0.05 18.42 -3.36
N ASN A 46 0.19 18.46 -4.67
CA ASN A 46 0.02 19.66 -5.47
C ASN A 46 -1.42 20.18 -5.42
N ARG A 47 -2.41 19.28 -5.45
CA ARG A 47 -3.82 19.64 -5.35
C ARG A 47 -4.20 20.16 -3.96
N LEU A 48 -3.59 19.61 -2.90
CA LEU A 48 -3.89 19.99 -1.51
C LEU A 48 -3.00 21.12 -0.98
N SER A 49 -2.00 21.57 -1.75
CA SER A 49 -0.97 22.51 -1.30
C SER A 49 -0.23 22.04 -0.03
N LEU A 50 0.08 20.74 0.03
CA LEU A 50 0.80 20.10 1.14
C LEU A 50 2.14 19.53 0.68
N PRO A 51 3.15 19.42 1.57
CA PRO A 51 4.38 18.68 1.26
C PRO A 51 4.15 17.17 1.29
N VAL A 52 4.99 16.42 0.57
CA VAL A 52 5.09 14.96 0.69
C VAL A 52 6.22 14.61 1.65
N VAL A 53 5.94 13.80 2.66
CA VAL A 53 6.94 13.30 3.60
C VAL A 53 7.30 11.85 3.26
N PRO A 54 8.57 11.55 2.90
CA PRO A 54 9.01 10.17 2.70
C PRO A 54 8.86 9.33 3.97
N LEU A 55 8.40 8.09 3.83
CA LEU A 55 8.19 7.18 4.94
C LEU A 55 8.62 5.76 4.57
N GLU A 56 9.81 5.37 5.03
CA GLU A 56 10.43 4.07 4.71
C GLU A 56 9.60 2.87 5.20
N GLY A 57 8.91 3.01 6.33
CA GLY A 57 8.11 1.95 6.91
C GLY A 57 6.95 1.45 6.03
N ILE A 58 6.53 2.27 5.05
CA ILE A 58 5.51 1.93 4.05
C ILE A 58 6.11 1.64 2.66
N ASN A 59 7.41 1.33 2.56
CA ASN A 59 8.04 0.89 1.31
C ASN A 59 7.49 -0.48 0.84
N ASP A 60 7.59 -0.81 -0.44
CA ASP A 60 7.05 -2.06 -1.00
C ASP A 60 7.73 -3.30 -0.39
N MET A 61 7.11 -4.46 -0.54
CA MET A 61 7.73 -5.72 -0.14
C MET A 61 9.00 -5.96 -0.95
N ASN A 62 10.10 -6.29 -0.27
CA ASN A 62 11.28 -6.78 -0.95
C ASN A 62 11.06 -8.23 -1.41
N PHE A 63 10.84 -8.41 -2.71
CA PHE A 63 10.66 -9.73 -3.32
C PHE A 63 11.96 -10.55 -3.49
N GLY A 64 13.11 -10.09 -3.02
CA GLY A 64 14.37 -10.84 -3.06
C GLY A 64 14.71 -11.36 -4.45
N ILE A 65 14.95 -12.67 -4.56
CA ILE A 65 15.27 -13.34 -5.83
C ILE A 65 14.15 -13.28 -6.88
N TRP A 66 12.94 -12.84 -6.54
CA TRP A 66 11.84 -12.62 -7.50
C TRP A 66 11.83 -11.21 -8.10
N GLN A 67 12.64 -10.29 -7.60
CA GLN A 67 12.70 -8.92 -8.13
C GLN A 67 13.06 -8.93 -9.63
N GLY A 68 12.28 -8.22 -10.43
CA GLY A 68 12.50 -8.09 -11.88
C GLY A 68 12.03 -9.29 -12.71
N LEU A 69 11.58 -10.39 -12.07
CA LEU A 69 10.97 -11.51 -12.78
C LEU A 69 9.48 -11.26 -13.00
N SER A 70 8.99 -11.70 -14.15
CA SER A 70 7.57 -11.84 -14.40
C SER A 70 6.96 -12.96 -13.55
N ILE A 71 5.64 -12.93 -13.36
CA ILE A 71 4.92 -14.00 -12.65
C ILE A 71 5.11 -15.35 -13.35
N GLY A 72 5.23 -15.36 -14.69
CA GLY A 72 5.50 -16.57 -15.46
C GLY A 72 6.87 -17.17 -15.12
N GLU A 73 7.91 -16.35 -15.12
CA GLU A 73 9.27 -16.77 -14.75
C GLU A 73 9.35 -17.22 -13.29
N VAL A 74 8.66 -16.54 -12.36
CA VAL A 74 8.60 -16.98 -10.96
C VAL A 74 7.95 -18.37 -10.84
N LYS A 75 6.84 -18.59 -11.55
CA LYS A 75 6.13 -19.87 -11.55
C LYS A 75 6.98 -21.00 -12.14
N GLU A 76 7.74 -20.71 -13.20
CA GLU A 76 8.60 -21.69 -13.87
C GLU A 76 9.86 -22.01 -13.06
N ASN A 77 10.55 -20.98 -12.55
CA ASN A 77 11.82 -21.13 -11.86
C ASN A 77 11.66 -21.55 -10.39
N TYR A 78 10.55 -21.19 -9.74
CA TYR A 78 10.32 -21.41 -8.31
C TYR A 78 8.89 -21.94 -8.01
N PRO A 79 8.47 -23.06 -8.61
CA PRO A 79 7.08 -23.53 -8.54
C PRO A 79 6.59 -23.78 -7.11
N GLU A 80 7.40 -24.37 -6.24
CA GLU A 80 7.02 -24.65 -4.84
C GLU A 80 6.79 -23.37 -4.02
N LEU A 81 7.66 -22.37 -4.19
CA LEU A 81 7.50 -21.07 -3.54
C LEU A 81 6.30 -20.30 -4.12
N PHE A 82 6.07 -20.44 -5.43
CA PHE A 82 4.90 -19.85 -6.07
C PHE A 82 3.58 -20.47 -5.56
N ASP A 83 3.55 -21.77 -5.29
CA ASP A 83 2.40 -22.44 -4.67
C ASP A 83 2.16 -21.94 -3.24
N LEU A 84 3.22 -21.75 -2.44
CA LEU A 84 3.10 -21.10 -1.13
C LEU A 84 2.52 -19.69 -1.27
N TRP A 85 3.04 -18.89 -2.20
CA TRP A 85 2.50 -17.56 -2.47
C TRP A 85 1.01 -17.60 -2.78
N ARG A 86 0.56 -18.54 -3.60
CA ARG A 86 -0.84 -18.63 -4.05
C ARG A 86 -1.80 -19.13 -2.97
N TYR A 87 -1.39 -20.12 -2.18
CA TYR A 87 -2.29 -20.88 -1.30
C TYR A 87 -2.01 -20.71 0.20
N SER A 88 -0.81 -20.29 0.57
CA SER A 88 -0.40 -20.11 1.97
C SER A 88 0.63 -18.98 2.11
N PRO A 89 0.31 -17.75 1.65
CA PRO A 89 1.26 -16.65 1.54
C PRO A 89 1.89 -16.26 2.88
N GLN A 90 1.21 -16.53 4.01
CA GLN A 90 1.72 -16.32 5.36
C GLN A 90 2.91 -17.21 5.73
N ARG A 91 3.15 -18.29 4.97
CA ARG A 91 4.28 -19.21 5.18
C ARG A 91 5.40 -19.00 4.15
N LEU A 92 5.23 -18.08 3.22
CA LEU A 92 6.20 -17.86 2.16
C LEU A 92 7.41 -17.12 2.72
N GLU A 93 8.57 -17.74 2.54
CA GLU A 93 9.88 -17.13 2.77
C GLU A 93 10.60 -17.03 1.42
N ILE A 94 10.73 -15.81 0.87
CA ILE A 94 11.42 -15.60 -0.39
C ILE A 94 12.91 -15.38 -0.08
N PRO A 95 13.85 -16.18 -0.64
CA PRO A 95 15.27 -15.96 -0.41
C PRO A 95 15.70 -14.53 -0.76
N GLN A 96 16.49 -13.91 0.13
CA GLN A 96 16.96 -12.52 0.01
C GLN A 96 15.83 -11.47 -0.02
N GLY A 97 14.61 -11.85 0.35
CA GLY A 97 13.43 -11.01 0.42
C GLY A 97 12.89 -10.87 1.84
N GLU A 98 11.73 -10.21 1.94
CA GLU A 98 10.91 -10.16 3.14
C GLU A 98 9.87 -11.29 3.13
N SER A 99 9.43 -11.72 4.32
CA SER A 99 8.16 -12.43 4.49
C SER A 99 7.00 -11.43 4.60
N LEU A 100 5.75 -11.90 4.50
CA LEU A 100 4.60 -11.05 4.82
C LEU A 100 4.60 -10.59 6.29
N GLU A 101 5.22 -11.36 7.18
CA GLU A 101 5.33 -11.02 8.59
C GLU A 101 6.36 -9.91 8.84
N ASP A 102 7.45 -9.87 8.08
CA ASP A 102 8.41 -8.77 8.15
C ASP A 102 7.77 -7.45 7.71
N VAL A 103 7.03 -7.49 6.59
CA VAL A 103 6.23 -6.34 6.12
C VAL A 103 5.23 -5.91 7.19
N ARG A 104 4.53 -6.87 7.82
CA ARG A 104 3.55 -6.62 8.88
C ARG A 104 4.17 -5.88 10.05
N LYS A 105 5.30 -6.37 10.58
CA LYS A 105 5.98 -5.76 11.72
C LYS A 105 6.35 -4.30 11.45
N ARG A 106 6.99 -4.01 10.29
CA ARG A 106 7.42 -2.64 9.99
C ARG A 106 6.27 -1.70 9.70
N VAL A 107 5.23 -2.15 8.98
CA VAL A 107 4.10 -1.28 8.64
C VAL A 107 3.28 -0.97 9.87
N VAL A 108 3.03 -1.94 10.75
CA VAL A 108 2.27 -1.73 12.00
C VAL A 108 3.00 -0.74 12.90
N ALA A 109 4.30 -0.94 13.16
CA ALA A 109 5.08 0.00 13.96
C ALA A 109 5.06 1.43 13.39
N THR A 110 5.00 1.55 12.06
CA THR A 110 4.92 2.84 11.38
C THR A 110 3.55 3.51 11.52
N ILE A 111 2.47 2.73 11.47
CA ILE A 111 1.11 3.24 11.66
C ILE A 111 0.87 3.61 13.13
N ASP A 112 1.39 2.83 14.07
CA ASP A 112 1.31 3.16 15.51
C ASP A 112 1.99 4.50 15.81
N ASP A 113 3.19 4.72 15.28
CA ASP A 113 3.88 6.01 15.42
C ASP A 113 3.13 7.16 14.72
N LEU A 114 2.57 6.93 13.53
CA LEU A 114 1.79 7.94 12.82
C LEU A 114 0.51 8.33 13.56
N THR A 115 -0.22 7.35 14.09
CA THR A 115 -1.48 7.59 14.82
C THR A 115 -1.22 8.32 16.13
N ALA A 116 -0.10 8.03 16.82
CA ALA A 116 0.33 8.78 17.98
C ALA A 116 0.73 10.24 17.66
N ARG A 117 1.29 10.49 16.46
CA ARG A 117 1.70 11.83 16.01
C ARG A 117 0.56 12.70 15.49
N HIS A 118 -0.55 12.10 15.02
CA HIS A 118 -1.65 12.79 14.33
C HIS A 118 -2.99 12.55 15.01
N GLU A 119 -3.08 12.91 16.29
CA GLU A 119 -4.34 12.81 17.03
C GLU A 119 -5.42 13.69 16.39
N SER A 120 -6.58 13.11 16.09
CA SER A 120 -7.73 13.80 15.49
C SER A 120 -7.47 14.46 14.12
N ALA A 121 -6.49 13.97 13.35
CA ALA A 121 -6.18 14.45 12.01
C ALA A 121 -6.37 13.34 10.95
N THR A 122 -6.73 13.73 9.73
CA THR A 122 -6.70 12.81 8.58
C THR A 122 -5.33 12.87 7.91
N VAL A 123 -4.69 11.72 7.72
CA VAL A 123 -3.44 11.61 6.96
C VAL A 123 -3.62 10.74 5.73
N ALA A 124 -2.98 11.10 4.63
CA ALA A 124 -2.97 10.31 3.40
C ALA A 124 -1.66 9.55 3.29
N LEU A 125 -1.74 8.23 3.07
CA LEU A 125 -0.58 7.36 2.85
C LEU A 125 -0.60 6.83 1.42
N VAL A 126 0.51 6.95 0.70
CA VAL A 126 0.68 6.41 -0.66
C VAL A 126 1.71 5.30 -0.63
N THR A 127 1.27 4.06 -0.86
CA THR A 127 2.09 2.84 -0.75
C THR A 127 1.71 1.81 -1.82
N HIS A 128 2.02 0.54 -1.60
CA HIS A 128 2.02 -0.54 -2.58
C HIS A 128 1.04 -1.64 -2.21
N ARG A 129 0.65 -2.45 -3.20
CA ARG A 129 -0.37 -3.49 -3.07
C ARG A 129 -0.13 -4.46 -1.90
N VAL A 130 1.09 -4.96 -1.73
CA VAL A 130 1.39 -5.91 -0.65
C VAL A 130 1.25 -5.23 0.72
N VAL A 131 1.83 -4.04 0.86
CA VAL A 131 1.79 -3.26 2.10
C VAL A 131 0.35 -2.92 2.47
N CYS A 132 -0.46 -2.46 1.51
CA CYS A 132 -1.90 -2.24 1.71
C CYS A 132 -2.57 -3.50 2.23
N LYS A 133 -2.45 -4.64 1.54
CA LYS A 133 -3.10 -5.89 1.94
C LYS A 133 -2.70 -6.35 3.34
N VAL A 134 -1.41 -6.30 3.67
CA VAL A 134 -0.90 -6.68 5.00
C VAL A 134 -1.45 -5.75 6.08
N LEU A 135 -1.43 -4.43 5.83
CA LEU A 135 -1.98 -3.44 6.75
C LEU A 135 -3.49 -3.62 6.94
N LEU A 136 -4.22 -3.85 5.85
CA LEU A 136 -5.66 -4.11 5.89
C LEU A 136 -5.99 -5.36 6.69
N CYS A 137 -5.25 -6.46 6.50
CA CYS A 137 -5.40 -7.64 7.36
C CYS A 137 -5.21 -7.25 8.83
N HIS A 138 -4.14 -6.53 9.16
CA HIS A 138 -3.88 -6.11 10.54
C HIS A 138 -5.00 -5.25 11.14
N LEU A 139 -5.40 -4.17 10.45
CA LEU A 139 -6.44 -3.25 10.93
C LEU A 139 -7.82 -3.92 11.07
N LEU A 140 -8.08 -5.00 10.32
CA LEU A 140 -9.31 -5.80 10.42
C LEU A 140 -9.21 -6.97 11.40
N GLY A 141 -8.09 -7.12 12.12
CA GLY A 141 -7.88 -8.23 13.06
C GLY A 141 -7.64 -9.59 12.38
N LEU A 142 -7.27 -9.60 11.11
CA LEU A 142 -6.97 -10.80 10.32
C LEU A 142 -5.47 -11.10 10.29
N ASP A 143 -5.11 -12.38 10.21
CA ASP A 143 -3.74 -12.81 9.94
C ASP A 143 -3.38 -12.72 8.44
N ASN A 144 -2.11 -12.98 8.11
CA ASN A 144 -1.62 -12.92 6.74
C ASN A 144 -2.17 -14.05 5.83
N SER A 145 -2.86 -15.06 6.35
CA SER A 145 -3.48 -16.11 5.51
C SER A 145 -4.66 -15.57 4.69
N HIS A 146 -5.22 -14.43 5.10
CA HIS A 146 -6.32 -13.75 4.43
C HIS A 146 -5.86 -12.78 3.31
N PHE A 147 -4.55 -12.70 3.05
CA PHE A 147 -3.94 -11.75 2.10
C PHE A 147 -4.57 -11.75 0.68
N TRP A 148 -4.98 -12.92 0.20
CA TRP A 148 -5.64 -13.04 -1.12
C TRP A 148 -7.14 -12.82 -1.12
N GLN A 149 -7.76 -12.68 0.05
CA GLN A 149 -9.19 -12.41 0.19
C GLN A 149 -9.50 -10.91 0.04
N ILE A 150 -8.47 -10.05 0.07
CA ILE A 150 -8.59 -8.60 -0.04
C ILE A 150 -8.11 -8.14 -1.41
N ALA A 151 -8.98 -7.53 -2.21
CA ALA A 151 -8.61 -6.89 -3.47
C ALA A 151 -7.92 -5.55 -3.23
N GLN A 152 -6.96 -5.17 -4.09
CA GLN A 152 -6.25 -3.88 -4.06
C GLN A 152 -5.86 -3.47 -5.49
N ASP A 153 -6.64 -2.54 -6.03
CA ASP A 153 -6.46 -1.97 -7.36
C ASP A 153 -5.56 -0.74 -7.34
N ALA A 154 -5.07 -0.34 -8.52
CA ALA A 154 -4.25 0.86 -8.65
C ALA A 154 -5.04 2.09 -8.20
N THR A 155 -4.42 2.95 -7.37
CA THR A 155 -5.02 4.18 -6.82
C THR A 155 -6.32 3.98 -6.03
N ALA A 156 -6.66 2.74 -5.65
CA ALA A 156 -7.83 2.49 -4.82
C ALA A 156 -7.69 3.17 -3.45
N ILE A 157 -8.79 3.69 -2.93
CA ILE A 157 -8.85 4.33 -1.62
C ILE A 157 -9.30 3.32 -0.58
N ASN A 158 -8.54 3.23 0.51
CA ASN A 158 -8.96 2.59 1.75
C ASN A 158 -9.03 3.67 2.82
N LEU A 159 -10.13 3.76 3.55
CA LEU A 159 -10.35 4.77 4.59
C LEU A 159 -10.66 4.07 5.91
N PHE A 160 -9.87 4.41 6.93
CA PHE A 160 -10.01 3.90 8.29
C PHE A 160 -10.12 5.07 9.27
N GLU A 161 -11.02 4.92 10.24
CA GLU A 161 -11.11 5.77 11.41
C GLU A 161 -10.48 5.02 12.59
N ILE A 162 -9.50 5.62 13.25
CA ILE A 162 -8.79 4.99 14.37
C ILE A 162 -9.09 5.77 15.64
N THR A 163 -9.78 5.14 16.57
CA THR A 163 -10.20 5.73 17.85
C THR A 163 -9.81 4.79 18.98
N GLU A 164 -9.05 5.28 19.97
CA GLU A 164 -8.57 4.47 21.11
C GLU A 164 -7.89 3.15 20.68
N GLY A 165 -7.09 3.21 19.61
CA GLY A 165 -6.40 2.05 19.05
C GLY A 165 -7.29 1.05 18.29
N LYS A 166 -8.59 1.34 18.13
CA LYS A 166 -9.51 0.51 17.34
C LYS A 166 -9.72 1.13 15.96
N ALA A 167 -9.44 0.34 14.92
CA ALA A 167 -9.63 0.74 13.54
C ALA A 167 -11.02 0.33 13.04
N THR A 168 -11.73 1.27 12.41
CA THR A 168 -13.02 1.07 11.74
C THR A 168 -12.85 1.38 10.25
N VAL A 169 -13.13 0.41 9.38
CA VAL A 169 -13.08 0.62 7.93
C VAL A 169 -14.36 1.29 7.43
N THR A 170 -14.23 2.36 6.66
CA THR A 170 -15.37 3.06 6.03
C THR A 170 -15.34 2.95 4.51
N LEU A 171 -14.15 2.79 3.91
CA LEU A 171 -13.95 2.47 2.49
C LEU A 171 -12.88 1.39 2.36
N LEU A 172 -13.11 0.41 1.48
CA LEU A 172 -12.16 -0.65 1.18
C LEU A 172 -12.10 -0.84 -0.34
N ASN A 173 -10.91 -0.69 -0.91
CA ASN A 173 -10.65 -0.79 -2.35
C ASN A 173 -11.60 0.07 -3.21
N ASP A 174 -11.92 1.30 -2.77
CA ASP A 174 -12.82 2.19 -3.53
C ASP A 174 -12.10 2.79 -4.74
N THR A 175 -12.64 2.50 -5.92
CA THR A 175 -12.16 3.00 -7.22
C THR A 175 -13.22 3.83 -7.95
N CYS A 176 -14.26 4.29 -7.26
CA CYS A 176 -15.37 5.02 -7.89
C CYS A 176 -14.93 6.27 -8.67
N HIS A 177 -13.84 6.91 -8.24
CA HIS A 177 -13.25 8.08 -8.90
C HIS A 177 -12.62 7.76 -10.26
N LEU A 178 -12.35 6.48 -10.55
CA LEU A 178 -11.78 6.02 -11.82
C LEU A 178 -12.85 5.70 -12.87
N ARG A 179 -14.14 5.64 -12.49
CA ARG A 179 -15.23 5.25 -13.43
C ARG A 179 -15.40 6.20 -14.61
N ALA A 180 -14.85 7.41 -14.53
CA ALA A 180 -14.94 8.42 -15.57
C ALA A 180 -13.68 8.51 -16.46
N LEU A 181 -12.68 7.65 -16.22
CA LEU A 181 -11.44 7.58 -17.02
C LEU A 181 -11.57 6.62 -18.20
#